data_AF-A0A392MX44-F1
#
_entry.id   AF-A0A392MX44-F1
#
_cell.length_a   1.000
_cell.length_b   1.000
_cell.length_c   1.000
_cell.angle_alpha   90.00
_cell.angle_beta   90.00
_cell.angle_gamma   90.00
#
_symmetry.space_group_name_H-M   'P 1'
#
loop_
_entity.id
_entity.type
_entity.pdbx_description
1 polymer ?
#
loop_
_entity_poly.entity_id
_entity_poly.type
_entity_poly.pdbx_seq_one_letter_code
_entity_poly.pdbx_strand_id
1 'polypeptide(L)'
;MEHSLPIRTRLLKVLLSYMEATVLSEAFGTIWTTDFRKRWGVKLSKSSSVEELLQMLTLFEKALRRDFLSSDFSTTDELLGLSSKSKSAANVSADPESVALLPWIPQTTAALSLRLFEFDSSISYVKLERLEPVEEKEAREYITLPSRYTPFKPNREVEPAALDHDGFTKVKSSAKIVRSNKRGRGASDHGR
;
A
#
# COMPACT_ATOMS: atom_id res chain seq x y z
N MET A 1 25.03 -24.06 12.61
CA MET A 1 25.43 -22.65 12.35
C MET A 1 24.29 -21.65 12.52
N GLU A 2 23.01 -22.03 12.41
CA GLU A 2 21.88 -21.12 12.66
C GLU A 2 21.88 -20.51 14.08
N HIS A 3 22.29 -21.27 15.11
CA HIS A 3 22.22 -20.84 16.51
C HIS A 3 23.30 -19.83 16.93
N SER A 4 24.33 -19.59 16.11
CA SER A 4 25.40 -18.62 16.42
C SER A 4 25.10 -17.21 15.93
N LEU A 5 24.07 -17.02 15.10
CA LEU A 5 23.68 -15.70 14.61
C LEU A 5 22.84 -14.94 15.64
N PRO A 6 22.91 -13.60 15.67
CA PRO A 6 22.00 -12.78 16.46
C PRO A 6 20.54 -13.14 16.18
N ILE A 7 19.71 -13.16 17.22
CA ILE A 7 18.28 -13.53 17.10
C ILE A 7 17.56 -12.70 16.03
N ARG A 8 17.90 -11.42 15.89
CA ARG A 8 17.33 -10.51 14.89
C ARG A 8 17.62 -11.00 13.46
N THR A 9 18.84 -11.40 13.17
CA THR A 9 19.26 -11.92 11.86
C THR A 9 18.51 -13.22 11.53
N ARG A 10 18.38 -14.12 12.52
CA ARG A 10 17.65 -15.38 12.36
C ARG A 10 16.16 -15.14 12.08
N LEU A 11 15.53 -14.22 12.80
CA LEU A 11 14.13 -13.85 12.58
C LEU A 11 13.92 -13.31 11.17
N LEU A 12 14.81 -12.44 10.68
CA LEU A 12 14.73 -11.92 9.31
C LEU A 12 14.82 -13.02 8.24
N LYS A 13 15.70 -14.01 8.43
CA LYS A 13 15.79 -15.18 7.54
C LYS A 13 14.48 -15.99 7.52
N VAL A 14 13.87 -16.17 8.69
CA VAL A 14 12.58 -16.87 8.82
C VAL A 14 11.47 -16.09 8.12
N LEU A 15 11.39 -14.76 8.29
CA LEU A 15 10.40 -13.91 7.63
C LEU A 15 10.54 -13.94 6.10
N LEU A 16 11.78 -13.84 5.58
CA LEU A 16 12.04 -13.98 4.14
C LEU A 16 11.62 -15.36 3.61
N SER A 17 11.90 -16.42 4.37
CA SER A 17 11.50 -17.79 4.00
C SER A 17 9.97 -17.95 4.03
N TYR A 18 9.30 -17.31 5.00
CA TYR A 18 7.86 -17.32 5.13
C TYR A 18 7.16 -16.60 3.97
N MET A 19 7.65 -15.41 3.58
CA MET A 19 7.16 -14.69 2.40
C MET A 19 7.32 -15.55 1.14
N GLU A 20 8.49 -16.15 0.94
CA GLU A 20 8.73 -17.01 -0.22
C GLU A 20 7.75 -18.20 -0.33
N ALA A 21 7.36 -18.76 0.82
CA ALA A 21 6.42 -19.88 0.88
C ALA A 21 4.94 -19.47 0.71
N THR A 22 4.61 -18.21 0.96
CA THR A 22 3.23 -17.71 0.98
C THR A 22 2.84 -16.94 -0.28
N VAL A 23 3.81 -16.35 -0.97
CA VAL A 23 3.58 -15.66 -2.25
C VAL A 23 3.11 -16.65 -3.31
N LEU A 24 2.06 -16.26 -4.05
CA LEU A 24 1.50 -17.05 -5.15
C LEU A 24 2.56 -17.36 -6.22
N SER A 25 2.56 -18.58 -6.76
CA SER A 25 3.54 -18.97 -7.79
C SER A 25 3.40 -18.12 -9.06
N GLU A 26 2.19 -17.66 -9.37
CA GLU A 26 1.91 -16.76 -10.49
C GLU A 26 2.43 -15.34 -10.27
N ALA A 27 2.70 -14.94 -9.02
CA ALA A 27 3.20 -13.61 -8.72
C ALA A 27 4.63 -13.43 -9.22
N PHE A 28 5.38 -14.52 -9.40
CA PHE A 28 6.75 -14.48 -9.86
C PHE A 28 6.88 -14.34 -11.38
N GLY A 29 7.91 -13.62 -11.82
CA GLY A 29 8.29 -13.49 -13.23
C GLY A 29 9.13 -14.66 -13.74
N THR A 30 9.55 -14.59 -15.00
CA THR A 30 10.34 -15.65 -15.67
C THR A 30 11.72 -15.89 -15.06
N ILE A 31 12.24 -14.94 -14.29
CA ILE A 31 13.54 -15.03 -13.61
C ILE A 31 13.48 -16.07 -12.46
N TRP A 32 12.32 -16.23 -11.82
CA TRP A 32 12.13 -17.09 -10.65
C TRP A 32 11.89 -18.56 -11.02
N THR A 33 12.90 -19.19 -11.61
CA THR A 33 12.86 -20.62 -11.95
C THR A 33 13.05 -21.50 -10.70
N THR A 34 12.70 -22.79 -10.78
CA THR A 34 12.92 -23.75 -9.69
C THR A 34 14.38 -23.80 -9.24
N ASP A 35 15.32 -23.75 -10.19
CA ASP A 35 16.76 -23.75 -9.89
C ASP A 35 17.20 -22.45 -9.22
N PHE A 36 16.68 -21.31 -9.69
CA PHE A 36 16.95 -20.01 -9.08
C PHE A 36 16.42 -19.95 -7.65
N ARG A 37 15.16 -20.37 -7.43
CA ARG A 37 14.53 -20.48 -6.10
C ARG A 37 15.36 -21.33 -5.15
N LYS A 38 15.86 -22.48 -5.62
CA LYS A 38 16.74 -23.36 -4.83
C LYS A 38 18.07 -22.69 -4.47
N ARG A 39 18.72 -22.00 -5.43
CA ARG A 39 19.96 -21.26 -5.16
C ARG A 39 19.74 -20.11 -4.19
N TRP A 40 18.64 -19.37 -4.36
CA TRP A 40 18.22 -18.31 -3.44
C TRP A 40 18.04 -18.85 -2.02
N GLY A 41 17.31 -19.95 -1.84
CA GLY A 41 17.12 -20.56 -0.51
C GLY A 41 18.43 -21.03 0.13
N VAL A 42 19.34 -21.64 -0.64
CA VAL A 42 20.67 -22.01 -0.15
C VAL A 42 21.49 -20.77 0.23
N LYS A 43 21.46 -19.71 -0.58
CA LYS A 43 22.15 -18.45 -0.29
C LYS A 43 21.60 -17.82 0.99
N LEU A 44 20.27 -17.75 1.14
CA LEU A 44 19.61 -17.24 2.35
C LEU A 44 20.04 -18.01 3.59
N SER A 45 20.07 -19.35 3.53
CA SER A 45 20.51 -20.18 4.65
C SER A 45 21.96 -19.93 5.06
N LYS A 46 22.83 -19.56 4.11
CA LYS A 46 24.24 -19.27 4.36
C LYS A 46 24.50 -17.82 4.77
N SER A 47 23.57 -16.91 4.48
CA SER A 47 23.69 -15.51 4.84
C SER A 47 23.85 -15.31 6.34
N SER A 48 24.80 -14.46 6.70
CA SER A 48 25.21 -14.14 8.06
C SER A 48 25.22 -12.63 8.34
N SER A 49 25.33 -11.79 7.29
CA SER A 49 25.36 -10.33 7.40
C SER A 49 24.02 -9.68 7.03
N VAL A 50 23.80 -8.46 7.51
CA VAL A 50 22.61 -7.66 7.15
C VAL A 50 22.62 -7.29 5.67
N GLU A 51 23.80 -6.99 5.13
CA GLU A 51 23.97 -6.66 3.72
C GLU A 51 23.58 -7.84 2.81
N GLU A 52 24.02 -9.06 3.15
CA GLU A 52 23.61 -10.27 2.42
C GLU A 52 22.10 -10.45 2.46
N LEU A 53 21.47 -10.27 3.63
CA LEU A 53 20.01 -10.35 3.75
C LEU A 53 19.28 -9.27 2.94
N LEU A 54 19.85 -8.06 2.86
CA LEU A 54 19.31 -6.99 2.03
C LEU A 54 19.40 -7.34 0.54
N GLN A 55 20.50 -7.95 0.10
CA GLN A 55 20.62 -8.50 -1.26
C GLN A 55 19.58 -9.59 -1.51
N MET A 56 19.34 -10.49 -0.55
CA MET A 56 18.33 -11.55 -0.68
C MET A 56 16.91 -10.98 -0.80
N LEU A 57 16.56 -9.98 0.00
CA LEU A 57 15.29 -9.26 -0.09
C LEU A 57 15.13 -8.58 -1.46
N THR A 58 16.17 -7.90 -1.92
CA THR A 58 16.13 -7.15 -3.18
C THR A 58 16.05 -8.09 -4.40
N LEU A 59 16.73 -9.25 -4.36
CA LEU A 59 16.57 -10.31 -5.36
C LEU A 59 15.14 -10.84 -5.42
N PHE A 60 14.53 -11.05 -4.26
CA PHE A 60 13.16 -11.54 -4.15
C PHE A 60 12.14 -10.50 -4.65
N GLU A 61 12.35 -9.22 -4.31
CA GLU A 61 11.56 -8.09 -4.82
C GLU A 61 11.60 -8.02 -6.36
N LYS A 62 12.80 -8.12 -6.96
CA LYS A 62 12.99 -8.12 -8.42
C LYS A 62 12.35 -9.31 -9.13
N ALA A 63 12.24 -10.44 -8.45
CA ALA A 63 11.62 -11.65 -9.00
C ALA A 63 10.09 -11.55 -9.09
N LEU A 64 9.47 -10.67 -8.32
CA LEU A 64 8.03 -10.44 -8.29
C LEU A 64 7.57 -9.55 -9.44
N ARG A 65 6.45 -9.92 -10.06
CA ARG A 65 5.84 -9.11 -11.13
C ARG A 65 5.24 -7.84 -10.53
N ARG A 66 5.41 -6.73 -11.24
CA ARG A 66 4.89 -5.42 -10.82
C ARG A 66 3.36 -5.42 -10.61
N ASP A 67 2.62 -6.26 -11.36
CA ASP A 67 1.16 -6.42 -11.27
C ASP A 67 0.69 -6.96 -9.91
N PHE A 68 1.57 -7.55 -9.10
CA PHE A 68 1.27 -8.10 -7.77
C PHE A 68 1.66 -7.15 -6.65
N LEU A 69 2.21 -5.98 -6.97
CA LEU A 69 2.61 -4.97 -6.00
C LEU A 69 1.66 -3.78 -6.07
N SER A 70 1.37 -3.17 -4.92
CA SER A 70 0.60 -1.92 -4.84
C SER A 70 1.17 -0.84 -5.76
N SER A 71 0.31 0.02 -6.33
CA SER A 71 0.74 1.13 -7.19
C SER A 71 1.67 2.11 -6.47
N ASP A 72 1.50 2.24 -5.16
CA ASP A 72 2.18 3.26 -4.36
C ASP A 72 3.56 2.78 -3.86
N PHE A 73 3.85 1.48 -4.03
CA PHE A 73 5.16 0.92 -3.69
C PHE A 73 6.17 1.18 -4.80
N SER A 74 7.33 1.71 -4.44
CA SER A 74 8.47 1.87 -5.34
C SER A 74 9.50 0.77 -5.11
N THR A 75 9.76 -0.01 -6.17
CA THR A 75 10.80 -1.05 -6.17
C THR A 75 12.19 -0.42 -6.18
N THR A 76 13.19 -1.19 -5.78
CA THR A 76 14.61 -0.84 -5.78
C THR A 76 15.08 -0.51 -7.19
N ASP A 77 14.66 -1.29 -8.19
CA ASP A 77 14.97 -1.00 -9.59
C ASP A 77 14.33 0.31 -10.07
N GLU A 78 13.09 0.63 -9.65
CA GLU A 78 12.44 1.92 -9.95
C GLU A 78 13.18 3.09 -9.27
N LEU A 79 13.54 2.94 -7.99
CA LEU A 79 14.25 3.97 -7.22
C LEU A 79 15.67 4.22 -7.73
N LEU A 80 16.32 3.21 -8.30
CA LEU A 80 17.64 3.32 -8.92
C LEU A 80 17.58 3.72 -10.40
N GLY A 81 16.38 3.89 -10.98
CA GLY A 81 16.21 4.21 -12.39
C GLY A 81 16.56 3.06 -13.35
N LEU A 82 16.59 1.83 -12.86
CA LEU A 82 16.86 0.61 -13.63
C LEU A 82 15.62 0.02 -14.31
N SER A 83 14.44 0.63 -14.12
CA SER A 83 13.18 0.13 -14.68
C SER A 83 13.24 -0.01 -16.22
N SER A 84 12.85 -1.18 -16.74
CA SER A 84 13.01 -1.56 -18.15
C SER A 84 12.01 -0.87 -19.11
N LYS A 85 11.68 0.40 -18.90
CA LYS A 85 10.75 1.13 -19.79
C LYS A 85 11.39 1.54 -21.11
N SER A 86 12.69 1.34 -21.29
CA SER A 86 13.39 1.50 -22.56
C SER A 86 13.70 0.14 -23.19
N LYS A 87 12.87 -0.30 -24.15
CA LYS A 87 13.17 -1.42 -25.07
C LYS A 87 14.20 -1.02 -26.14
N SER A 88 15.21 -0.23 -25.81
CA SER A 88 16.20 0.21 -26.79
C SER A 88 17.62 0.06 -26.27
N ALA A 89 18.41 -0.59 -27.13
CA ALA A 89 19.85 -0.79 -27.10
C ALA A 89 20.40 -1.78 -26.07
N ALA A 90 20.70 -2.97 -26.60
CA ALA A 90 21.93 -3.75 -26.45
C ALA A 90 22.82 -3.51 -25.21
N ASN A 91 23.36 -4.64 -24.71
CA ASN A 91 24.42 -4.81 -23.70
C ASN A 91 23.84 -4.79 -22.27
N VAL A 92 24.03 -5.77 -21.39
CA VAL A 92 25.03 -6.84 -21.25
C VAL A 92 24.31 -8.00 -20.54
N SER A 93 24.82 -9.22 -20.67
CA SER A 93 24.52 -10.34 -19.76
C SER A 93 24.82 -9.95 -18.31
N ALA A 94 23.93 -9.21 -17.67
CA ALA A 94 23.96 -9.01 -16.24
C ALA A 94 23.55 -10.34 -15.62
N ASP A 95 24.42 -10.90 -14.79
CA ASP A 95 24.09 -12.04 -13.94
C ASP A 95 22.71 -11.78 -13.29
N PRO A 96 21.71 -12.66 -13.48
CA PRO A 96 20.39 -12.47 -12.88
C PRO A 96 20.44 -12.39 -11.36
N GLU A 97 21.53 -12.88 -10.74
CA GLU A 97 21.78 -12.81 -9.30
C GLU A 97 22.51 -11.54 -8.84
N SER A 98 22.93 -10.68 -9.77
CA SER A 98 23.52 -9.38 -9.47
C SER A 98 22.43 -8.35 -9.17
N VAL A 99 22.59 -7.64 -8.05
CA VAL A 99 21.61 -6.68 -7.54
C VAL A 99 22.31 -5.43 -7.05
N ALA A 100 21.78 -4.28 -7.48
CA ALA A 100 22.15 -2.98 -6.95
C ALA A 100 21.32 -2.70 -5.69
N LEU A 101 21.99 -2.34 -4.61
CA LEU A 101 21.34 -1.94 -3.37
C LEU A 101 21.12 -0.42 -3.34
N LEU A 102 20.10 0.03 -2.63
CA LEU A 102 19.85 1.45 -2.42
C LEU A 102 20.95 2.06 -1.54
N PRO A 103 21.76 3.01 -2.05
CA PRO A 103 22.96 3.47 -1.34
C PRO A 103 22.65 4.29 -0.08
N TRP A 104 21.43 4.81 0.06
CA TRP A 104 20.98 5.56 1.22
C TRP A 104 20.30 4.70 2.30
N ILE A 105 20.10 3.40 2.07
CA ILE A 105 19.54 2.52 3.10
C ILE A 105 20.66 2.10 4.06
N PRO A 106 20.54 2.39 5.36
CA PRO A 106 21.52 1.93 6.34
C PRO A 106 21.56 0.40 6.40
N GLN A 107 22.75 -0.19 6.47
CA GLN A 107 22.95 -1.63 6.62
C GLN A 107 22.69 -2.08 8.08
N THR A 108 21.48 -1.83 8.57
CA THR A 108 21.03 -2.18 9.92
C THR A 108 19.82 -3.11 9.85
N THR A 109 19.66 -3.96 10.85
CA THR A 109 18.49 -4.86 10.92
C THR A 109 17.17 -4.09 10.98
N ALA A 110 17.15 -2.90 11.60
CA ALA A 110 15.97 -2.05 11.65
C ALA A 110 15.57 -1.53 10.27
N ALA A 111 16.52 -0.99 9.49
CA ALA A 111 16.26 -0.50 8.14
C ALA A 111 15.80 -1.64 7.21
N LEU A 112 16.43 -2.81 7.29
CA LEU A 112 16.01 -3.99 6.55
C LEU A 112 14.59 -4.43 6.95
N SER A 113 14.28 -4.44 8.25
CA SER A 113 12.95 -4.82 8.74
C SER A 113 11.86 -3.88 8.22
N LEU A 114 12.13 -2.56 8.22
CA LEU A 114 11.19 -1.56 7.69
C LEU A 114 10.98 -1.76 6.19
N ARG A 115 12.06 -1.98 5.43
CA ARG A 115 11.94 -2.24 3.99
C ARG A 115 11.19 -3.54 3.69
N LEU A 116 11.44 -4.59 4.48
CA LEU A 116 10.72 -5.86 4.37
C LEU A 116 9.23 -5.67 4.67
N PHE A 117 8.88 -4.94 5.72
CA PHE A 117 7.49 -4.69 6.09
C PHE A 117 6.74 -3.87 5.04
N GLU A 118 7.35 -2.79 4.55
CA GLU A 118 6.81 -1.98 3.45
C GLU A 118 6.55 -2.86 2.22
N PHE A 119 7.54 -3.66 1.84
CA PHE A 119 7.44 -4.56 0.70
C PHE A 119 6.37 -5.64 0.90
N ASP A 120 6.36 -6.37 2.01
CA ASP A 120 5.36 -7.40 2.33
C ASP A 120 3.94 -6.85 2.29
N SER A 121 3.72 -5.65 2.85
CA SER A 121 2.43 -4.96 2.82
C SER A 121 1.97 -4.57 1.42
N SER A 122 2.89 -4.49 0.45
CA SER A 122 2.58 -4.15 -0.93
C SER A 122 2.15 -5.35 -1.77
N ILE A 123 2.40 -6.59 -1.31
CA ILE A 123 2.15 -7.80 -2.08
C ILE A 123 0.67 -8.19 -2.05
N SER A 124 0.09 -8.41 -3.23
CA SER A 124 -1.23 -9.01 -3.39
C SER A 124 -1.15 -10.53 -3.27
N TYR A 125 -1.45 -11.05 -2.07
CA TYR A 125 -1.48 -12.50 -1.78
C TYR A 125 -2.71 -13.22 -2.31
N VAL A 126 -3.72 -12.49 -2.76
CA VAL A 126 -4.91 -13.03 -3.41
C VAL A 126 -4.83 -12.68 -4.88
N LYS A 127 -5.18 -13.64 -5.74
CA LYS A 127 -5.38 -13.37 -7.16
C LYS A 127 -6.56 -12.43 -7.27
N LEU A 128 -6.29 -11.15 -7.48
CA LEU A 128 -7.33 -10.21 -7.86
C LEU A 128 -7.84 -10.73 -9.20
N GLU A 129 -9.01 -11.40 -9.21
CA GLU A 129 -9.84 -11.40 -10.40
C GLU A 129 -9.96 -9.93 -10.74
N ARG A 130 -9.23 -9.50 -11.78
CA ARG A 130 -9.42 -8.18 -12.37
C ARG A 130 -10.92 -8.13 -12.62
N LEU A 131 -11.66 -7.45 -11.75
CA LEU A 131 -12.93 -6.87 -12.15
C LEU A 131 -12.52 -6.13 -13.41
N GLU A 132 -12.98 -6.63 -14.56
CA GLU A 132 -12.89 -5.83 -15.76
C GLU A 132 -13.35 -4.44 -15.33
N PRO A 133 -12.64 -3.37 -15.73
CA PRO A 133 -13.22 -2.06 -15.57
C PRO A 133 -14.57 -2.17 -16.24
N VAL A 134 -15.63 -2.22 -15.43
CA VAL A 134 -16.99 -2.01 -15.90
C VAL A 134 -16.83 -0.70 -16.60
N GLU A 135 -16.86 -0.73 -17.93
CA GLU A 135 -16.92 0.47 -18.72
C GLU A 135 -18.03 1.26 -18.05
N GLU A 136 -17.66 2.34 -17.38
CA GLU A 136 -18.60 3.30 -16.85
C GLU A 136 -19.16 3.96 -18.10
N LYS A 137 -20.03 3.22 -18.80
CA LYS A 137 -20.99 3.80 -19.71
C LYS A 137 -21.74 4.75 -18.80
N GLU A 138 -21.45 6.02 -18.97
CA GLU A 138 -22.27 7.13 -18.52
C GLU A 138 -23.72 6.85 -18.92
N ALA A 139 -24.42 6.13 -18.06
CA ALA A 139 -25.85 5.97 -18.08
C ALA A 139 -26.23 6.08 -16.62
N ARG A 140 -26.53 7.32 -16.27
CA ARG A 140 -27.12 7.77 -15.04
C ARG A 140 -28.44 7.01 -14.82
N GLU A 141 -28.37 5.76 -14.41
CA GLU A 141 -29.54 4.96 -14.04
C GLU A 141 -29.84 5.24 -12.58
N TYR A 142 -30.54 6.36 -12.35
CA TYR A 142 -31.26 6.57 -11.11
C TYR A 142 -32.29 5.46 -10.99
N ILE A 143 -32.19 4.67 -9.92
CA ILE A 143 -33.26 3.79 -9.47
C ILE A 143 -34.49 4.66 -9.25
N THR A 144 -35.42 4.61 -10.20
CA THR A 144 -36.73 5.26 -10.06
C THR A 144 -37.56 4.39 -9.14
N LEU A 145 -37.57 4.75 -7.85
CA LEU A 145 -38.52 4.16 -6.91
C LEU A 145 -39.94 4.63 -7.29
N PRO A 146 -40.97 3.76 -7.21
CA PRO A 146 -42.33 4.16 -7.50
C PRO A 146 -42.80 5.25 -6.52
N SER A 147 -42.80 6.51 -6.97
CA SER A 147 -43.35 7.63 -6.21
C SER A 147 -44.88 7.55 -6.24
N ARG A 148 -45.50 7.39 -5.06
CA ARG A 148 -46.96 7.38 -4.89
C ARG A 148 -47.53 8.79 -4.65
N TYR A 149 -47.04 9.79 -5.38
CA TYR A 149 -47.57 11.14 -5.27
C TYR A 149 -48.15 11.61 -6.60
N THR A 150 -49.48 11.81 -6.60
CA THR A 150 -50.23 12.41 -7.70
C THR A 150 -49.84 13.89 -7.86
N PRO A 151 -49.45 14.35 -9.06
CA PRO A 151 -49.15 15.76 -9.29
C PRO A 151 -50.42 16.61 -9.16
N PHE A 152 -50.41 17.56 -8.22
CA PHE A 152 -51.41 18.61 -8.14
C PHE A 152 -51.14 19.60 -9.29
N LYS A 153 -52.10 19.77 -10.21
CA LYS A 153 -52.03 20.79 -11.26
C LYS A 153 -52.73 22.07 -10.78
N PRO A 154 -52.05 23.21 -10.63
CA PRO A 154 -52.72 24.50 -10.57
C PRO A 154 -52.76 25.12 -11.98
N ASN A 155 -53.96 25.20 -12.56
CA ASN A 155 -54.25 26.08 -13.69
C ASN A 155 -54.86 27.37 -13.15
N ARG A 156 -54.16 28.51 -13.27
CA ARG A 156 -54.63 29.74 -13.93
C ARG A 156 -53.64 30.90 -13.68
N GLU A 157 -53.29 31.55 -14.78
CA GLU A 157 -52.67 32.88 -14.85
C GLU A 157 -53.55 33.93 -14.17
N VAL A 158 -52.95 34.77 -13.33
CA VAL A 158 -53.40 36.13 -13.02
C VAL A 158 -52.16 37.02 -12.88
N GLU A 159 -52.24 38.20 -13.51
CA GLU A 159 -51.24 39.26 -13.74
C GLU A 159 -50.48 39.82 -12.52
N PRO A 160 -49.37 40.55 -12.74
CA PRO A 160 -48.52 41.09 -11.69
C PRO A 160 -49.02 42.47 -11.21
N ALA A 161 -49.23 42.61 -9.91
CA ALA A 161 -49.34 43.92 -9.27
C ALA A 161 -48.17 44.11 -8.30
N ALA A 162 -47.33 45.10 -8.62
CA ALA A 162 -46.26 45.60 -7.76
C ALA A 162 -46.81 46.14 -6.44
N LEU A 163 -46.02 46.08 -5.36
CA LEU A 163 -45.81 47.16 -4.38
C LEU A 163 -44.80 46.76 -3.28
N ASP A 164 -44.13 47.79 -2.78
CA ASP A 164 -42.88 47.88 -2.03
C ASP A 164 -42.88 47.45 -0.54
N HIS A 165 -41.69 47.60 0.04
CA HIS A 165 -41.26 47.73 1.45
C HIS A 165 -40.87 46.45 2.20
N ASP A 166 -39.59 46.27 2.50
CA ASP A 166 -38.77 46.89 3.57
C ASP A 166 -39.07 46.33 4.97
N GLY A 167 -38.02 46.02 5.74
CA GLY A 167 -38.16 45.59 7.12
C GLY A 167 -37.07 44.63 7.61
N PHE A 168 -35.92 45.20 7.98
CA PHE A 168 -34.96 44.62 8.94
C PHE A 168 -35.66 43.99 10.17
N THR A 169 -35.12 42.88 10.72
CA THR A 169 -34.51 42.84 12.08
C THR A 169 -34.21 41.43 12.61
N LYS A 170 -32.96 41.27 13.08
CA LYS A 170 -32.59 40.78 14.43
C LYS A 170 -32.67 39.26 14.76
N VAL A 171 -31.49 38.64 14.66
CA VAL A 171 -30.74 37.94 15.74
C VAL A 171 -31.55 37.36 16.91
N LYS A 172 -31.39 36.05 17.16
CA LYS A 172 -30.92 35.53 18.45
C LYS A 172 -30.47 34.07 18.38
N SER A 173 -29.18 33.92 18.65
CA SER A 173 -28.52 32.70 19.13
C SER A 173 -29.11 32.22 20.46
N SER A 174 -29.20 30.91 20.66
CA SER A 174 -28.66 30.22 21.85
C SER A 174 -29.04 28.74 21.85
N ALA A 175 -28.04 27.85 21.81
CA ALA A 175 -27.93 26.75 22.77
C ALA A 175 -26.55 26.10 22.66
N LYS A 176 -25.88 26.07 23.80
CA LYS A 176 -24.49 25.68 24.05
C LYS A 176 -24.52 24.23 24.52
N ILE A 177 -23.81 23.32 23.86
CA ILE A 177 -23.54 21.98 24.42
C ILE A 177 -22.04 21.87 24.73
N VAL A 178 -21.82 21.54 26.00
CA VAL A 178 -20.57 21.62 26.77
C VAL A 178 -19.65 20.45 26.42
N ARG A 179 -18.39 20.77 26.08
CA ARG A 179 -17.28 19.82 26.03
C ARG A 179 -16.88 19.42 27.45
N SER A 180 -17.02 18.13 27.78
CA SER A 180 -16.50 17.54 29.01
C SER A 180 -15.03 17.14 28.80
N ASN A 181 -14.12 17.88 29.45
CA ASN A 181 -12.72 17.52 29.63
C ASN A 181 -12.59 16.71 30.92
N LYS A 182 -12.11 15.47 30.85
CA LYS A 182 -11.61 14.77 32.05
C LYS A 182 -10.13 14.45 31.90
N ARG A 183 -9.34 15.40 32.39
CA ARG A 183 -7.88 15.34 32.60
C ARG A 183 -7.65 14.55 33.89
N GLY A 184 -7.10 13.34 33.80
CA GLY A 184 -6.61 12.60 34.97
C GLY A 184 -5.12 12.89 35.19
N ARG A 185 -4.81 13.78 36.13
CA ARG A 185 -3.48 13.89 36.76
C ARG A 185 -3.50 13.02 38.02
N GLY A 186 -2.64 12.01 38.10
CA GLY A 186 -2.26 11.35 39.33
C GLY A 186 -0.74 11.41 39.46
N ALA A 187 -0.25 12.01 40.54
CA ALA A 187 1.16 12.18 40.85
C ALA A 187 1.50 11.38 42.11
N SER A 188 2.68 10.73 42.06
CA SER A 188 3.65 10.45 43.15
C SER A 188 3.27 9.47 44.28
N ASP A 189 4.12 8.45 44.51
CA ASP A 189 5.00 8.47 45.70
C ASP A 189 6.26 7.56 45.53
N HIS A 190 7.33 7.92 46.23
CA HIS A 190 8.63 7.25 46.36
C HIS A 190 8.74 6.58 47.74
N GLY A 191 9.46 5.46 47.82
CA GLY A 191 10.25 5.09 49.01
C GLY A 191 9.62 4.10 50.00
N ARG A 192 10.17 2.89 50.13
CA ARG A 192 11.29 2.54 51.02
C ARG A 192 11.79 1.14 50.70
#